data_AF-A0A829PN99-F1
#
_entry.id   AF-A0A829PN99-F1
#
_cell.length_a   1.000
_cell.length_b   1.000
_cell.length_c   1.000
_cell.angle_alpha   90.00
_cell.angle_beta   90.00
_cell.angle_gamma   90.00
#
_symmetry.space_group_name_H-M   'P 1'
#
loop_
_entity.id
_entity.type
_entity.pdbx_description
1 polymer ?
#
loop_
_entity_poly.entity_id
_entity_poly.type
_entity_poly.pdbx_seq_one_letter_code
_entity_poly.pdbx_strand_id
1 'polypeptide(L)'
;MLKLASVSDPRSATAQYALTEVADECRHSVMFGRQINTLSDRSYNPPMIARALVGITALAPLSATIFSMMLMVEEILDRLQRQTMNDETLQPRTRAIAKIHVIEEARHISYARVALARAVERTGRGRMALERLIVAAGAAVIPLIMVQPAVYRDAGLPPLRSAWTALRNPHYHANLRFFGERLVRVMNENDMLEGRLVQHLWRWSRMLPEDFVPQSKRTADA
;
A
#
# COMPACT_ATOMS: atom_id res chain seq x y z
N MET A 1 6.48 9.59 8.86
CA MET A 1 6.38 9.93 10.30
C MET A 1 7.52 10.78 10.83
N LEU A 2 8.79 10.49 10.53
CA LEU A 2 9.92 11.35 10.98
C LEU A 2 9.75 12.85 10.61
N LYS A 3 9.33 13.15 9.38
CA LYS A 3 9.02 14.53 8.94
C LYS A 3 7.91 15.19 9.77
N LEU A 4 6.93 14.42 10.22
CA LEU A 4 5.86 14.91 11.09
C LEU A 4 6.37 15.20 12.49
N ALA A 5 7.19 14.31 13.05
CA ALA A 5 7.84 14.52 14.33
C ALA A 5 8.74 15.77 14.32
N SER A 6 9.52 15.97 13.25
CA SER A 6 10.49 17.08 13.17
C SER A 6 9.87 18.47 13.05
N VAL A 7 8.62 18.58 12.58
CA VAL A 7 7.91 19.86 12.42
C VAL A 7 6.87 20.11 13.52
N SER A 8 6.70 19.17 14.46
CA SER A 8 5.74 19.27 15.57
C SER A 8 6.45 19.67 16.87
N ASP A 9 5.73 20.30 17.81
CA ASP A 9 6.25 20.49 19.18
C ASP A 9 6.55 19.10 19.78
N PRO A 10 7.78 18.82 20.25
CA PRO A 10 8.14 17.51 20.81
C PRO A 10 7.32 17.12 22.05
N ARG A 11 6.68 18.08 22.73
CA ARG A 11 5.78 17.84 23.86
C ARG A 11 4.37 17.46 23.41
N SER A 12 4.04 17.64 22.14
CA SER A 12 2.71 17.35 21.60
C SER A 12 2.48 15.84 21.44
N ALA A 13 1.22 15.42 21.61
CA ALA A 13 0.79 14.05 21.34
C ALA A 13 1.10 13.63 19.89
N THR A 14 1.01 14.54 18.93
CA THR A 14 1.34 14.27 17.51
C THR A 14 2.80 13.87 17.32
N ALA A 15 3.74 14.60 17.93
CA ALA A 15 5.17 14.29 17.81
C ALA A 15 5.51 12.94 18.47
N GLN A 16 4.98 12.71 19.67
CA GLN A 16 5.19 11.47 20.43
C GLN A 16 4.57 10.26 19.73
N TYR A 17 3.36 10.41 19.19
CA TYR A 17 2.72 9.40 18.35
C TYR A 17 3.59 9.10 17.12
N ALA A 18 4.03 10.12 16.37
CA ALA A 18 4.84 9.92 15.17
C ALA A 18 6.17 9.20 15.44
N LEU A 19 6.81 9.46 16.58
CA LEU A 19 8.01 8.73 17.01
C LEU A 19 7.70 7.29 17.41
N THR A 20 6.54 7.05 18.02
CA THR A 20 6.08 5.68 18.34
C THR A 20 5.88 4.87 17.06
N GLU A 21 5.24 5.43 16.03
CA GLU A 21 5.12 4.77 14.72
C GLU A 21 6.48 4.37 14.16
N VAL A 22 7.47 5.27 14.20
CA VAL A 22 8.81 5.00 13.67
C VAL A 22 9.47 3.84 14.43
N ALA A 23 9.30 3.80 15.76
CA ALA A 23 9.82 2.71 16.58
C ALA A 23 9.15 1.38 16.25
N ASP A 24 7.83 1.37 16.02
CA ASP A 24 7.09 0.16 15.65
C ASP A 24 7.54 -0.36 14.28
N GLU A 25 7.69 0.51 13.28
CA GLU A 25 8.20 0.10 11.96
C GLU A 25 9.62 -0.46 11.99
N CYS A 26 10.46 0.04 12.90
CA CYS A 26 11.79 -0.53 13.11
C CYS A 26 11.69 -1.97 13.66
N ARG A 27 10.78 -2.22 14.60
CA ARG A 27 10.54 -3.56 15.15
C ARG A 27 9.96 -4.50 14.10
N HIS A 28 8.99 -4.03 13.32
CA HIS A 28 8.41 -4.78 12.19
C HIS A 28 9.48 -5.20 11.19
N SER A 29 10.32 -4.25 10.76
CA SER A 29 11.41 -4.50 9.80
C SER A 29 12.40 -5.55 10.33
N VAL A 30 12.80 -5.45 11.60
CA VAL A 30 13.68 -6.45 12.24
C VAL A 30 13.00 -7.82 12.34
N MET A 31 11.70 -7.86 12.69
CA MET A 31 10.92 -9.09 12.78
C MET A 31 10.85 -9.81 11.43
N PHE A 32 10.51 -9.11 10.35
CA PHE A 32 10.49 -9.69 9.00
C PHE A 32 11.88 -10.09 8.51
N GLY A 33 12.92 -9.29 8.79
CA GLY A 33 14.30 -9.64 8.47
C GLY A 33 14.74 -10.96 9.13
N ARG A 34 14.44 -11.14 10.42
CA ARG A 34 14.71 -12.41 11.13
C ARG A 34 13.92 -13.58 10.56
N GLN A 35 12.70 -13.36 10.07
CA GLN A 35 11.92 -14.38 9.39
C GLN A 35 12.55 -14.80 8.07
N ILE A 36 13.02 -13.83 7.27
CA ILE A 36 13.70 -14.10 6.00
C ILE A 36 14.96 -14.95 6.23
N ASN A 37 15.79 -14.58 7.21
CA ASN A 37 16.99 -15.34 7.59
C ASN A 37 16.67 -16.78 8.01
N THR A 38 15.51 -17.00 8.64
CA THR A 38 15.10 -18.36 9.06
C THR A 38 14.60 -19.19 7.88
N LEU A 39 13.81 -18.60 6.98
CA LEU A 39 13.12 -19.37 5.94
C LEU A 39 13.96 -19.64 4.70
N SER A 40 14.72 -18.64 4.24
CA SER A 40 15.37 -18.72 2.92
C SER A 40 16.73 -18.05 2.83
N ASP A 41 17.03 -17.12 3.73
CA ASP A 41 18.22 -16.26 3.67
C ASP A 41 18.36 -15.53 2.31
N ARG A 42 17.22 -15.26 1.65
CA ARG A 42 17.15 -14.59 0.36
C ARG A 42 16.22 -13.39 0.42
N SER A 43 16.71 -12.27 -0.10
CA SER A 43 15.91 -11.06 -0.29
C SER A 43 15.87 -10.68 -1.77
N TYR A 44 14.77 -10.06 -2.17
CA TYR A 44 14.56 -9.62 -3.53
C TYR A 44 14.32 -8.11 -3.56
N ASN A 45 14.99 -7.43 -4.48
CA ASN A 45 14.83 -5.99 -4.62
C ASN A 45 13.52 -5.65 -5.36
N PRO A 46 12.79 -4.60 -4.93
CA PRO A 46 11.68 -4.07 -5.71
C PRO A 46 12.16 -3.60 -7.09
N PRO A 47 11.27 -3.59 -8.11
CA PRO A 47 11.61 -3.05 -9.42
C PRO A 47 12.04 -1.58 -9.33
N MET A 48 12.91 -1.12 -10.25
CA MET A 48 13.48 0.24 -10.19
C MET A 48 12.41 1.33 -10.11
N ILE A 49 11.29 1.15 -10.80
CA ILE A 49 10.16 2.09 -10.77
C ILE A 49 9.54 2.22 -9.36
N ALA A 50 9.42 1.11 -8.63
CA ALA A 50 8.93 1.14 -7.25
C ALA A 50 9.93 1.87 -6.33
N ARG A 51 11.23 1.63 -6.51
CA ARG A 51 12.28 2.34 -5.76
C ARG A 51 12.28 3.85 -6.05
N ALA A 52 12.08 4.24 -7.29
CA ALA A 52 11.96 5.64 -7.68
C ALA A 52 10.73 6.31 -7.05
N LEU A 53 9.57 5.62 -7.06
CA LEU A 53 8.36 6.10 -6.39
C LEU A 53 8.57 6.28 -4.88
N VAL A 54 9.24 5.34 -4.21
CA VAL A 54 9.61 5.48 -2.79
C VAL A 54 10.46 6.74 -2.57
N GLY A 55 11.47 6.97 -3.41
CA GLY A 55 12.30 8.18 -3.37
C GLY A 55 11.49 9.47 -3.51
N ILE A 56 10.56 9.50 -4.48
CA ILE A 56 9.65 10.64 -4.68
C ILE A 56 8.78 10.87 -3.43
N THR A 57 8.20 9.81 -2.86
CA THR A 57 7.35 9.92 -1.67
C THR A 57 8.11 10.39 -0.43
N ALA A 58 9.39 10.03 -0.29
CA ALA A 58 10.23 10.50 0.82
C ALA A 58 10.46 12.01 0.78
N LEU A 59 10.57 12.57 -0.43
CA LEU A 59 10.77 14.01 -0.64
C LEU A 59 9.47 14.82 -0.56
N ALA A 60 8.32 14.19 -0.82
CA ALA A 60 7.03 14.87 -0.82
C ALA A 60 6.70 15.54 0.55
N PRO A 61 5.94 16.65 0.55
CA PRO A 61 5.42 17.22 1.80
C PRO A 61 4.37 16.30 2.43
N LEU A 62 4.03 16.52 3.71
CA LEU A 62 2.91 15.85 4.37
C LEU A 62 1.60 16.20 3.64
N SER A 63 1.19 15.31 2.73
CA SER A 63 0.22 15.56 1.67
C SER A 63 -0.68 14.34 1.48
N ALA A 64 -1.75 14.50 0.68
CA ALA A 64 -2.65 13.40 0.37
C ALA A 64 -1.89 12.26 -0.32
N THR A 65 -0.87 12.60 -1.12
CA THR A 65 0.03 11.63 -1.75
C THR A 65 0.71 10.71 -0.73
N ILE A 66 1.37 11.24 0.30
CA ILE A 66 2.09 10.41 1.28
C ILE A 66 1.13 9.51 2.05
N PHE A 67 0.02 10.05 2.54
CA PHE A 67 -0.94 9.26 3.30
C PHE A 67 -1.62 8.20 2.42
N SER A 68 -1.87 8.50 1.15
CA SER A 68 -2.41 7.53 0.19
C SER A 68 -1.42 6.42 -0.16
N MET A 69 -0.15 6.76 -0.36
CA MET A 69 0.89 5.77 -0.64
C MET A 69 1.16 4.87 0.57
N MET A 70 1.09 5.42 1.79
CA MET A 70 1.16 4.65 3.03
C MET A 70 -0.02 3.68 3.14
N LEU A 71 -1.26 4.19 3.03
CA LEU A 71 -2.47 3.35 3.02
C LEU A 71 -2.43 2.26 1.94
N MET A 72 -1.85 2.56 0.78
CA MET A 72 -1.75 1.61 -0.31
C MET A 72 -0.85 0.42 0.03
N VAL A 73 0.21 0.63 0.80
CA VAL A 73 1.01 -0.48 1.34
C VAL A 73 0.25 -1.17 2.46
N GLU A 74 -0.20 -0.41 3.48
CA GLU A 74 -0.73 -0.98 4.71
C GLU A 74 -2.06 -1.74 4.52
N GLU A 75 -3.01 -1.22 3.73
CA GLU A 75 -4.30 -1.89 3.55
C GLU A 75 -4.18 -3.20 2.75
N ILE A 76 -3.28 -3.22 1.76
CA ILE A 76 -3.02 -4.43 0.95
C ILE A 76 -2.33 -5.48 1.82
N LEU A 77 -1.31 -5.07 2.59
CA LEU A 77 -0.59 -5.97 3.49
C LEU A 77 -1.48 -6.46 4.65
N ASP A 78 -2.31 -5.59 5.25
CA ASP A 78 -3.27 -5.97 6.30
C ASP A 78 -4.20 -7.08 5.80
N ARG A 79 -4.76 -6.94 4.59
CA ARG A 79 -5.64 -7.97 4.02
C ARG A 79 -4.91 -9.29 3.81
N LEU A 80 -3.70 -9.24 3.26
CA LEU A 80 -2.86 -10.43 3.06
C LEU A 80 -2.49 -11.09 4.39
N GLN A 81 -2.06 -10.31 5.39
CA GLN A 81 -1.63 -10.81 6.69
C GLN A 81 -2.79 -11.36 7.51
N ARG A 82 -4.00 -10.81 7.35
CA ARG A 82 -5.21 -11.42 7.92
C ARG A 82 -5.54 -12.78 7.31
N GLN A 83 -5.25 -13.02 6.04
CA GLN A 83 -5.33 -14.37 5.48
C GLN A 83 -4.26 -15.27 6.09
N THR A 84 -3.01 -14.79 6.11
CA THR A 84 -1.85 -15.53 6.65
C THR A 84 -2.04 -15.95 8.10
N MET A 85 -2.52 -15.07 8.99
CA MET A 85 -2.67 -15.42 10.41
C MET A 85 -3.76 -16.48 10.67
N ASN A 86 -4.78 -16.54 9.80
CA ASN A 86 -5.93 -17.42 9.93
C ASN A 86 -5.78 -18.74 9.17
N ASP A 87 -4.77 -18.87 8.31
CA ASP A 87 -4.50 -20.11 7.57
C ASP A 87 -3.74 -21.12 8.43
N GLU A 88 -4.42 -22.17 8.87
CA GLU A 88 -3.85 -23.24 9.71
C GLU A 88 -2.86 -24.15 8.97
N THR A 89 -2.82 -24.09 7.64
CA THR A 89 -1.86 -24.86 6.83
C THR A 89 -0.46 -24.24 6.82
N LEU A 90 -0.34 -22.98 7.27
CA LEU A 90 0.93 -22.27 7.36
C LEU A 90 1.67 -22.53 8.68
N GLN A 91 2.98 -22.38 8.63
CA GLN A 91 3.85 -22.52 9.81
C GLN A 91 3.40 -21.61 10.95
N PRO A 92 3.30 -22.09 12.21
CA PRO A 92 2.82 -21.31 13.35
C PRO A 92 3.56 -19.97 13.53
N ARG A 93 4.87 -19.96 13.28
CA ARG A 93 5.70 -18.74 13.35
C ARG A 93 5.28 -17.68 12.33
N THR A 94 5.00 -18.08 11.08
CA THR A 94 4.54 -17.15 10.03
C THR A 94 3.20 -16.54 10.42
N ARG A 95 2.29 -17.34 10.95
CA ARG A 95 0.97 -16.88 11.44
C ARG A 95 1.11 -15.91 12.61
N ALA A 96 2.00 -16.20 13.57
CA ALA A 96 2.26 -15.35 14.72
C ALA A 96 2.82 -13.98 14.33
N ILE A 97 3.78 -13.95 13.39
CA ILE A 97 4.33 -12.69 12.86
C ILE A 97 3.24 -11.86 12.19
N ALA A 98 2.42 -12.47 11.34
CA ALA A 98 1.29 -11.79 10.70
C ALA A 98 0.30 -11.24 11.75
N LYS A 99 -0.01 -12.02 12.78
CA LYS A 99 -0.89 -11.61 13.88
C LYS A 99 -0.35 -10.40 14.65
N ILE A 100 0.94 -10.41 15.00
CA ILE A 100 1.59 -9.30 15.70
C ILE A 100 1.49 -8.03 14.84
N HIS A 101 1.93 -8.11 13.58
CA HIS A 101 1.90 -6.98 12.66
C HIS A 101 0.48 -6.42 12.48
N VAL A 102 -0.53 -7.27 12.27
CA VAL A 102 -1.93 -6.83 12.10
C VAL A 102 -2.48 -6.09 13.32
N ILE A 103 -2.08 -6.50 14.53
CA ILE A 103 -2.53 -5.86 15.76
C ILE A 103 -1.89 -4.48 15.92
N GLU A 104 -0.60 -4.36 15.62
CA GLU A 104 0.17 -3.12 15.74
C GLU A 104 -0.22 -2.10 14.64
N GLU A 105 -0.38 -2.56 13.40
CA GLU A 105 -0.65 -1.73 12.21
C GLU A 105 -2.07 -1.13 12.18
N ALA A 106 -2.99 -1.68 12.96
CA ALA A 106 -4.36 -1.15 13.04
C ALA A 106 -4.39 0.34 13.43
N ARG A 107 -3.42 0.76 14.27
CA ARG A 107 -3.25 2.14 14.72
C ARG A 107 -2.72 3.04 13.58
N HIS A 108 -1.73 2.55 12.83
CA HIS A 108 -1.11 3.25 11.72
C HIS A 108 -2.11 3.53 10.60
N ILE A 109 -2.89 2.51 10.21
CA ILE A 109 -3.95 2.63 9.21
C ILE A 109 -4.99 3.66 9.63
N SER A 110 -5.45 3.61 10.90
CA SER A 110 -6.44 4.53 11.42
C SER A 110 -5.97 5.99 11.36
N TYR A 111 -4.72 6.24 11.77
CA TYR A 111 -4.11 7.55 11.66
C TYR A 111 -3.99 8.03 10.20
N ALA A 112 -3.54 7.14 9.31
CA ALA A 112 -3.35 7.45 7.89
C ALA A 112 -4.64 7.91 7.21
N ARG A 113 -5.77 7.26 7.51
CA ARG A 113 -7.09 7.65 6.97
C ARG A 113 -7.51 9.04 7.42
N VAL A 114 -7.38 9.35 8.71
CA VAL A 114 -7.71 10.70 9.24
C VAL A 114 -6.77 11.75 8.66
N ALA A 115 -5.48 11.43 8.54
CA ALA A 115 -4.49 12.35 7.98
C ALA A 115 -4.70 12.59 6.48
N LEU A 116 -5.14 11.57 5.73
CA LEU A 116 -5.53 11.70 4.32
C LEU A 116 -6.70 12.68 4.17
N ALA A 117 -7.79 12.47 4.90
CA ALA A 117 -8.97 13.35 4.83
C ALA A 117 -8.61 14.82 5.09
N ARG A 118 -7.86 15.08 6.17
CA ARG A 118 -7.35 16.42 6.49
C ARG A 118 -6.39 16.98 5.43
N ALA A 119 -5.62 16.14 4.76
CA ALA A 119 -4.73 16.59 3.69
C ALA A 119 -5.54 16.94 2.42
N VAL A 120 -6.57 16.17 2.10
CA VAL A 120 -7.48 16.43 0.98
C VAL A 120 -8.22 17.76 1.15
N GLU A 121 -8.81 18.00 2.32
CA GLU A 121 -9.53 19.25 2.64
C GLU A 121 -8.66 20.51 2.45
N ARG A 122 -7.36 20.41 2.74
CA ARG A 122 -6.42 21.54 2.65
C ARG A 122 -5.78 21.71 1.26
N THR A 123 -6.04 20.80 0.34
CA THR A 123 -5.35 20.77 -0.96
C THR A 123 -6.22 21.39 -2.05
N GLY A 124 -5.71 22.46 -2.67
CA GLY A 124 -6.40 23.12 -3.79
C GLY A 124 -6.56 22.22 -5.03
N ARG A 125 -7.57 22.51 -5.87
CA ARG A 125 -8.01 21.68 -7.00
C ARG A 125 -6.88 21.31 -7.98
N GLY A 126 -6.01 22.27 -8.34
CA GLY A 126 -4.91 22.04 -9.28
C GLY A 126 -3.86 21.08 -8.73
N ARG A 127 -3.44 21.30 -7.48
CA ARG A 127 -2.51 20.41 -6.77
C ARG A 127 -3.13 19.02 -6.57
N MET A 128 -4.41 18.96 -6.25
CA MET A 128 -5.13 17.69 -6.06
C MET A 128 -5.10 16.82 -7.33
N ALA A 129 -5.24 17.41 -8.52
CA ALA A 129 -5.14 16.66 -9.77
C ALA A 129 -3.77 15.98 -9.94
N LEU A 130 -2.68 16.67 -9.57
CA LEU A 130 -1.34 16.10 -9.58
C LEU A 130 -1.18 14.99 -8.53
N GLU A 131 -1.65 15.21 -7.30
CA GLU A 131 -1.56 14.21 -6.23
C GLU A 131 -2.31 12.92 -6.58
N ARG A 132 -3.52 13.03 -7.16
CA ARG A 132 -4.28 11.88 -7.69
C ARG A 132 -3.51 11.11 -8.75
N LEU A 133 -2.86 11.81 -9.67
CA LEU A 133 -2.07 11.18 -10.73
C LEU A 133 -0.87 10.42 -10.18
N ILE A 134 -0.15 11.00 -9.22
CA ILE A 134 0.99 10.34 -8.56
C ILE A 134 0.52 9.09 -7.82
N VAL A 135 -0.57 9.19 -7.06
CA VAL A 135 -1.14 8.04 -6.32
C VAL A 135 -1.59 6.94 -7.29
N ALA A 136 -2.25 7.31 -8.40
CA ALA A 136 -2.69 6.35 -9.40
C ALA A 136 -1.51 5.68 -10.12
N ALA A 137 -0.42 6.39 -10.37
CA ALA A 137 0.83 5.81 -10.87
C ALA A 137 1.46 4.85 -9.86
N GLY A 138 1.38 5.17 -8.56
CA GLY A 138 1.77 4.26 -7.48
C GLY A 138 0.94 2.97 -7.49
N ALA A 139 -0.39 3.09 -7.56
CA ALA A 139 -1.32 1.97 -7.63
C ALA A 139 -1.04 1.08 -8.84
N ALA A 140 -0.78 1.70 -10.00
CA ALA A 140 -0.40 1.00 -11.20
C ALA A 140 0.81 0.07 -10.94
N VAL A 141 1.83 0.49 -10.20
CA VAL A 141 3.05 -0.31 -9.98
C VAL A 141 2.87 -1.52 -9.06
N ILE A 142 1.82 -1.58 -8.23
CA ILE A 142 1.59 -2.66 -7.25
C ILE A 142 1.69 -4.08 -7.84
N PRO A 143 1.04 -4.41 -8.97
CA PRO A 143 1.12 -5.76 -9.53
C PRO A 143 2.54 -6.18 -9.91
N LEU A 144 3.42 -5.23 -10.24
CA LEU A 144 4.82 -5.49 -10.56
C LEU A 144 5.67 -5.72 -9.31
N ILE A 145 5.30 -5.12 -8.18
CA ILE A 145 6.00 -5.33 -6.90
C ILE A 145 5.69 -6.72 -6.36
N MET A 146 4.45 -7.20 -6.52
CA MET A 146 4.02 -8.49 -5.98
C MET A 146 4.45 -9.69 -6.84
N VAL A 147 4.98 -9.47 -8.05
CA VAL A 147 5.48 -10.52 -8.94
C VAL A 147 6.97 -10.32 -9.18
N GLN A 148 7.80 -11.17 -8.56
CA GLN A 148 9.24 -11.11 -8.65
C GLN A 148 9.80 -12.24 -9.52
N PRO A 149 10.36 -11.96 -10.73
CA PRO A 149 10.97 -12.99 -11.59
C PRO A 149 11.99 -13.88 -10.90
N ALA A 150 12.77 -13.32 -9.96
CA ALA A 150 13.78 -14.09 -9.22
C ALA A 150 13.18 -15.18 -8.32
N VAL A 151 11.96 -15.01 -7.80
CA VAL A 151 11.27 -16.05 -7.01
C VAL A 151 10.97 -17.27 -7.89
N TYR A 152 10.53 -17.05 -9.14
CA TYR A 152 10.28 -18.14 -10.09
C TYR A 152 11.56 -18.86 -10.50
N ARG A 153 12.66 -18.12 -10.70
CA ARG A 153 13.98 -18.72 -10.97
C ARG A 153 14.39 -19.65 -9.82
N ASP A 154 14.24 -19.18 -8.59
CA ASP A 154 14.63 -19.94 -7.40
C ASP A 154 13.73 -21.19 -7.20
N ALA A 155 12.50 -21.17 -7.75
CA ALA A 155 11.61 -22.33 -7.84
C ALA A 155 11.88 -23.24 -9.07
N GLY A 156 12.93 -23.00 -9.86
CA GLY A 156 13.28 -23.79 -11.04
C GLY A 156 12.43 -23.50 -12.29
N LEU A 157 11.70 -22.38 -12.31
CA LEU A 157 10.82 -21.99 -13.41
C LEU A 157 11.45 -20.92 -14.32
N PRO A 158 11.09 -20.86 -15.62
CA PRO A 158 11.56 -19.80 -16.52
C PRO A 158 11.06 -18.42 -16.02
N PRO A 159 11.95 -17.51 -15.58
CA PRO A 159 11.57 -16.38 -14.72
C PRO A 159 10.64 -15.38 -15.40
N LEU A 160 11.00 -14.94 -16.61
CA LEU A 160 10.22 -13.93 -17.36
C LEU A 160 8.88 -14.50 -17.83
N ARG A 161 8.87 -15.72 -18.36
CA ARG A 161 7.64 -16.40 -18.80
C ARG A 161 6.69 -16.60 -17.63
N SER A 162 7.21 -17.03 -16.47
CA SER A 162 6.39 -17.29 -15.29
C SER A 162 5.83 -16.01 -14.68
N ALA A 163 6.66 -14.97 -14.56
CA ALA A 163 6.20 -13.65 -14.11
C ALA A 163 5.10 -13.09 -15.01
N TRP A 164 5.27 -13.17 -16.33
CA TRP A 164 4.26 -12.70 -17.27
C TRP A 164 2.97 -13.54 -17.22
N THR A 165 3.11 -14.85 -17.03
CA THR A 165 1.96 -15.75 -16.83
C THR A 165 1.19 -15.38 -15.56
N ALA A 166 1.90 -15.12 -14.45
CA ALA A 166 1.30 -14.68 -13.20
C ALA A 166 0.57 -13.33 -13.34
N LEU A 167 1.19 -12.36 -14.01
CA LEU A 167 0.58 -11.04 -14.27
C LEU A 167 -0.67 -11.12 -15.16
N ARG A 168 -0.85 -12.20 -15.92
CA ARG A 168 -2.04 -12.44 -16.76
C ARG A 168 -3.04 -13.42 -16.14
N ASN A 169 -2.73 -13.99 -14.98
CA ASN A 169 -3.58 -14.99 -14.34
C ASN A 169 -4.87 -14.34 -13.79
N PRO A 170 -6.07 -14.82 -14.18
CA PRO A 170 -7.33 -14.31 -13.65
C PRO A 170 -7.45 -14.39 -12.13
N HIS A 171 -6.88 -15.44 -11.49
CA HIS A 171 -6.86 -15.58 -10.04
C HIS A 171 -5.98 -14.51 -9.38
N TYR A 172 -4.86 -14.15 -10.02
CA TYR A 172 -4.02 -13.06 -9.55
C TYR A 172 -4.76 -11.72 -9.60
N HIS A 173 -5.53 -11.47 -10.66
CA HIS A 173 -6.37 -10.26 -10.77
C HIS A 173 -7.49 -10.25 -9.72
N ALA A 174 -8.12 -11.39 -9.46
CA ALA A 174 -9.13 -11.51 -8.41
C ALA A 174 -8.54 -11.22 -7.02
N ASN A 175 -7.33 -11.72 -6.75
CA ASN A 175 -6.62 -11.44 -5.50
C ASN A 175 -6.26 -9.95 -5.36
N LEU A 176 -5.81 -9.29 -6.43
CA LEU A 176 -5.54 -7.84 -6.39
C LEU A 176 -6.81 -7.03 -6.08
N ARG A 177 -7.97 -7.39 -6.65
CA ARG A 177 -9.25 -6.77 -6.28
C ARG A 177 -9.60 -7.01 -4.82
N PHE A 178 -9.45 -8.24 -4.35
CA PHE A 178 -9.75 -8.63 -2.97
C PHE A 178 -8.86 -7.90 -1.94
N PHE A 179 -7.56 -7.80 -2.20
CA PHE A 179 -6.62 -7.08 -1.33
C PHE A 179 -6.81 -5.56 -1.41
N GLY A 180 -7.07 -5.02 -2.60
CA GLY A 180 -7.25 -3.59 -2.83
C GLY A 180 -8.62 -3.03 -2.45
N GLU A 181 -9.61 -3.87 -2.11
CA GLU A 181 -11.00 -3.46 -1.88
C GLU A 181 -11.14 -2.32 -0.87
N ARG A 182 -10.51 -2.45 0.31
CA ARG A 182 -10.57 -1.43 1.37
C ARG A 182 -9.87 -0.15 0.97
N LEU A 183 -8.70 -0.28 0.34
CA LEU A 183 -7.92 0.84 -0.20
C LEU A 183 -8.75 1.64 -1.21
N VAL A 184 -9.33 0.98 -2.21
CA VAL A 184 -10.16 1.62 -3.24
C VAL A 184 -11.33 2.37 -2.62
N ARG A 185 -11.98 1.79 -1.61
CA ARG A 185 -13.06 2.48 -0.88
C ARG A 185 -12.57 3.76 -0.21
N VAL A 186 -11.48 3.71 0.56
CA VAL A 186 -10.91 4.90 1.22
C VAL A 186 -10.49 5.96 0.20
N MET A 187 -9.87 5.55 -0.91
CA MET A 187 -9.50 6.46 -1.99
C MET A 187 -10.73 7.11 -2.64
N ASN A 188 -11.80 6.36 -2.84
CA ASN A 188 -13.05 6.89 -3.37
C ASN A 188 -13.72 7.88 -2.41
N GLU A 189 -13.76 7.59 -1.11
CA GLU A 189 -14.32 8.46 -0.07
C GLU A 189 -13.58 9.81 0.03
N ASN A 190 -12.31 9.84 -0.39
CA ASN A 190 -11.45 11.02 -0.36
C ASN A 190 -11.26 11.65 -1.75
N ASP A 191 -12.12 11.32 -2.71
CA ASP A 191 -12.06 11.78 -4.11
C ASP A 191 -10.70 11.51 -4.81
N MET A 192 -9.90 10.56 -4.34
CA MET A 192 -8.57 10.27 -4.90
C MET A 192 -8.61 9.50 -6.23
N LEU A 193 -9.81 9.05 -6.64
CA LEU A 193 -10.05 8.29 -7.87
C LEU A 193 -10.62 9.13 -9.02
N GLU A 194 -10.63 10.46 -8.87
CA GLU A 194 -11.22 11.36 -9.86
C GLU A 194 -10.31 11.62 -11.08
N GLY A 195 -10.94 11.64 -12.26
CA GLY A 195 -10.28 11.93 -13.54
C GLY A 195 -10.07 10.70 -14.44
N ARG A 196 -10.17 10.89 -15.75
CA ARG A 196 -10.09 9.78 -16.75
C ARG A 196 -8.76 9.04 -16.71
N LEU A 197 -7.64 9.77 -16.68
CA LEU A 197 -6.30 9.19 -16.63
C LEU A 197 -6.04 8.47 -15.30
N VAL A 198 -6.47 9.07 -14.18
CA VAL A 198 -6.39 8.49 -12.84
C VAL A 198 -7.11 7.14 -12.80
N GLN A 199 -8.36 7.09 -13.26
CA GLN A 199 -9.12 5.85 -13.30
C GLN A 199 -8.52 4.82 -14.27
N HIS A 200 -7.92 5.25 -15.37
CA HIS A 200 -7.23 4.34 -16.29
C HIS A 200 -6.06 3.63 -15.60
N LEU A 201 -5.24 4.36 -14.85
CA LEU A 201 -4.12 3.80 -14.07
C LEU A 201 -4.60 2.88 -12.94
N TRP A 202 -5.67 3.26 -12.23
CA TRP A 202 -6.29 2.40 -11.23
C TRP A 202 -6.87 1.12 -11.83
N ARG A 203 -7.47 1.15 -13.02
CA ARG A 203 -7.89 -0.06 -13.74
C ARG A 203 -6.68 -0.91 -14.15
N TRP A 204 -5.57 -0.28 -14.55
CA TRP A 204 -4.33 -0.99 -14.88
C TRP A 204 -3.77 -1.75 -13.68
N SER A 205 -3.87 -1.20 -12.47
CA SER A 205 -3.50 -1.89 -11.23
C SER A 205 -4.30 -3.17 -10.94
N ARG A 206 -5.42 -3.38 -11.66
CA ARG A 206 -6.40 -4.46 -11.44
C ARG A 206 -7.11 -4.44 -10.09
N MET A 207 -6.85 -3.44 -9.23
CA MET A 207 -7.55 -3.30 -7.94
C MET A 207 -8.93 -2.65 -8.08
N LEU A 208 -9.14 -1.82 -9.11
CA LEU A 208 -10.42 -1.15 -9.34
C LEU A 208 -11.45 -2.10 -9.97
N PRO A 209 -12.68 -2.22 -9.44
CA PRO A 209 -13.76 -2.99 -10.07
C PRO A 209 -14.09 -2.48 -11.48
N GLU A 210 -14.55 -3.37 -12.36
CA GLU A 210 -14.86 -3.02 -13.76
C GLU A 210 -16.06 -2.07 -13.86
N ASP A 211 -17.05 -2.28 -12.99
CA ASP A 211 -18.28 -1.52 -12.82
C ASP A 211 -18.13 -0.31 -11.88
N PHE A 212 -16.90 0.05 -11.51
CA PHE A 212 -16.67 1.15 -10.57
C PHE A 212 -17.21 2.49 -11.10
N VAL A 213 -18.15 3.07 -10.34
CA VAL A 213 -18.64 4.43 -10.51
C VAL A 213 -18.13 5.30 -9.35
N PRO A 214 -17.40 6.40 -9.62
CA PRO A 214 -16.94 7.32 -8.58
C PRO A 214 -18.09 7.90 -7.77
N GLN A 215 -17.84 8.16 -6.49
CA GLN A 215 -18.86 8.75 -5.60
C GLN A 215 -19.38 10.10 -6.09
N SER A 216 -18.50 10.96 -6.61
CA SER A 216 -18.87 12.28 -7.15
C SER A 216 -19.95 12.23 -8.22
N LYS A 217 -20.00 11.14 -9.01
CA LYS A 217 -21.02 10.92 -10.05
C LYS A 217 -22.31 10.34 -9.47
N ARG A 218 -22.20 9.45 -8.48
CA ARG A 218 -23.40 8.90 -7.80
C ARG A 218 -24.21 9.96 -7.07
N THR A 219 -23.55 10.98 -6.52
CA THR A 219 -24.21 12.10 -5.84
C THR A 219 -24.72 13.19 -6.78
N ALA A 220 -24.30 13.19 -8.05
CA ALA A 220 -24.80 14.13 -9.05
C ALA A 220 -26.13 13.67 -9.69
N ASP A 221 -26.41 12.36 -9.61
CA ASP A 221 -27.61 11.71 -10.16
C ASP A 221 -28.70 11.45 -9.08
N ALA A 222 -28.50 11.93 -7.84
CA ALA A 222 -29.40 11.79 -6.70
C ALA A 222 -29.97 13.16 -6.27
#